data_AF-A0A3D5F058-F1
#
_entry.id   AF-A0A3D5F058-F1
#
_cell.length_a   1.000
_cell.length_b   1.000
_cell.length_c   1.000
_cell.angle_alpha   90.00
_cell.angle_beta   90.00
_cell.angle_gamma   90.00
#
_symmetry.space_group_name_H-M   'P 1'
#
loop_
_entity.id
_entity.type
_entity.pdbx_description
1 polymer ?
#
loop_
_entity_poly.entity_id
_entity_poly.type
_entity_poly.pdbx_seq_one_letter_code
_entity_poly.pdbx_strand_id
1 'polypeptide(L)'
;MQPAPIRYSIVPSKPAAHLLEVRCTLPEPAGEGQRFALPAWIPGSYLIRDFARHILAIRAESGGQPVALRKLDKHTWQAAPIAGGRDLCVIYEVYAWDLSVRGAHVDQTHAFFNGSNVFLRAIGH
;
A
#
# COMPACT_ATOMS: atom_id res chain seq x y z
N MET A 1 9.34 18.41 -18.00
CA MET A 1 8.00 18.01 -17.54
C MET A 1 8.18 17.35 -16.18
N GLN A 2 7.42 17.73 -15.15
CA GLN A 2 7.46 17.01 -13.87
C GLN A 2 6.78 15.65 -14.05
N PRO A 3 7.35 14.55 -13.52
CA PRO A 3 6.69 13.25 -13.55
C PRO A 3 5.33 13.36 -12.86
N ALA A 4 4.33 12.66 -13.38
CA ALA A 4 3.01 12.63 -12.76
C ALA A 4 3.12 12.05 -11.33
N PRO A 5 2.42 12.63 -10.33
CA PRO A 5 2.59 12.22 -8.95
C PRO A 5 1.96 10.86 -8.67
N ILE A 6 2.56 10.10 -7.75
CA ILE A 6 1.93 8.91 -7.17
C ILE A 6 0.75 9.38 -6.31
N ARG A 7 -0.43 8.80 -6.53
CA ARG A 7 -1.65 9.14 -5.80
C ARG A 7 -2.02 8.03 -4.82
N TYR A 8 -2.26 8.40 -3.58
CA TYR A 8 -2.79 7.50 -2.56
C TYR A 8 -4.18 7.95 -2.14
N SER A 9 -5.12 7.02 -2.04
CA SER A 9 -6.37 7.22 -1.32
C SER A 9 -6.49 6.20 -0.20
N ILE A 10 -7.09 6.61 0.91
CA ILE A 10 -7.31 5.77 2.07
C ILE A 10 -8.70 6.05 2.63
N VAL A 11 -9.43 4.98 2.93
CA VAL A 11 -10.81 5.04 3.41
C VAL A 11 -11.01 4.02 4.54
N PRO A 12 -11.61 4.41 5.68
CA PRO A 12 -12.14 3.50 6.69
C PRO A 12 -13.27 2.63 6.10
N SER A 13 -12.92 1.58 5.38
CA SER A 13 -13.88 0.77 4.61
C SER A 13 -14.85 0.01 5.53
N LYS A 14 -14.36 -0.48 6.68
CA LYS A 14 -15.18 -1.11 7.72
C LYS A 14 -14.63 -0.74 9.11
N PRO A 15 -15.00 0.44 9.65
CA PRO A 15 -14.43 0.93 10.92
C PRO A 15 -14.70 -0.01 12.10
N ALA A 16 -15.89 -0.61 12.19
CA ALA A 16 -16.22 -1.59 13.23
C ALA A 16 -15.43 -2.91 13.15
N ALA A 17 -14.78 -3.18 12.01
CA ALA A 17 -13.88 -4.32 11.81
C ALA A 17 -12.40 -3.88 11.76
N HIS A 18 -12.12 -2.61 12.03
CA HIS A 18 -10.77 -2.04 12.03
C HIS A 18 -10.07 -2.11 10.67
N LEU A 19 -10.82 -1.97 9.57
CA LEU A 19 -10.28 -2.08 8.21
C LEU A 19 -10.20 -0.75 7.48
N LEU A 20 -9.04 -0.53 6.86
CA LEU A 20 -8.77 0.55 5.91
C LEU A 20 -8.64 -0.07 4.51
N GLU A 21 -9.28 0.49 3.50
CA GLU A 21 -8.92 0.25 2.10
C GLU A 21 -7.97 1.35 1.65
N VAL A 22 -6.85 0.96 1.06
CA VAL A 22 -5.86 1.86 0.49
C VAL A 22 -5.72 1.59 -1.01
N ARG A 23 -5.63 2.65 -1.80
CA ARG A 23 -5.30 2.58 -3.23
C ARG A 23 -4.04 3.37 -3.49
N CYS A 24 -3.10 2.78 -4.22
CA CYS A 24 -1.90 3.44 -4.75
C CYS A 24 -1.98 3.44 -6.27
N THR A 25 -2.16 4.60 -6.88
CA THR A 25 -2.15 4.77 -8.33
C THR A 25 -0.80 5.35 -8.75
N LEU A 26 -0.04 4.54 -9.49
CA LEU A 26 1.27 4.85 -9.99
C LEU A 26 1.20 5.12 -11.50
N PRO A 27 1.47 6.36 -11.94
CA PRO A 27 1.77 6.63 -13.33
C PRO A 27 3.17 6.10 -13.68
N GLU A 28 3.37 5.74 -14.95
CA GLU A 28 4.68 5.32 -15.47
C GLU A 28 5.36 4.20 -14.64
N PRO A 29 4.71 3.02 -14.46
CA PRO A 29 5.33 1.90 -13.76
C PRO A 29 6.55 1.35 -14.51
N ALA A 30 7.47 0.73 -13.78
CA ALA A 30 8.65 0.10 -14.37
C ALA A 30 8.26 -0.96 -15.43
N GLY A 31 8.91 -0.91 -16.60
CA GLY A 31 8.58 -1.74 -17.76
C GLY A 31 8.71 -3.25 -17.50
N GLU A 32 9.68 -3.67 -16.70
CA GLU A 32 9.90 -5.08 -16.30
C GLU A 32 9.00 -5.54 -15.14
N GLY A 33 7.99 -4.74 -14.78
CA GLY A 33 7.07 -4.99 -13.67
C GLY A 33 7.42 -4.18 -12.43
N GLN A 34 6.48 -3.34 -11.99
CA GLN A 34 6.67 -2.45 -10.85
C GLN A 34 6.75 -3.23 -9.54
N ARG A 35 7.75 -2.87 -8.71
CA ARG A 35 7.85 -3.36 -7.33
C ARG A 35 7.30 -2.36 -6.34
N PHE A 36 6.65 -2.89 -5.31
CA PHE A 36 6.13 -2.13 -4.18
C PHE A 36 6.64 -2.74 -2.88
N ALA A 37 6.93 -1.91 -1.89
CA ALA A 37 7.31 -2.36 -0.56
C ALA A 37 6.62 -1.55 0.53
N LEU A 38 6.31 -2.20 1.65
CA LEU A 38 5.88 -1.50 2.86
C LEU A 38 7.06 -1.44 3.84
N PRO A 39 7.37 -0.30 4.47
CA PRO A 39 8.40 -0.23 5.50
C PRO A 39 8.19 -1.29 6.60
N ALA A 40 9.30 -1.83 7.11
CA ALA A 40 9.26 -2.80 8.23
C ALA A 40 9.38 -2.13 9.61
N TRP A 41 9.63 -0.82 9.65
CA TRP A 41 9.82 -0.01 10.87
C TRP A 41 9.47 1.46 10.58
N ILE A 42 9.46 2.30 11.62
CA ILE A 42 9.10 3.73 11.53
C ILE A 42 10.14 4.62 12.22
N PRO A 43 10.53 5.77 11.63
CA PRO A 43 11.42 6.74 12.27
C PRO A 43 10.99 7.10 13.69
N GLY A 44 11.97 7.21 14.60
CA GLY A 44 11.73 7.44 16.02
C GLY A 44 11.39 6.18 16.84
N SER A 45 11.19 5.01 16.20
CA SER A 45 11.02 3.72 16.88
C SER A 45 11.84 2.64 16.19
N TYR A 46 13.08 2.45 16.63
CA TYR A 46 14.08 1.54 16.04
C TYR A 46 13.87 0.06 16.41
N LEU A 47 12.66 -0.44 16.13
CA LEU A 47 12.29 -1.86 16.23
C LEU A 47 11.61 -2.29 14.94
N ILE A 48 11.96 -3.48 14.43
CA ILE A 48 11.24 -4.11 13.33
C ILE A 48 9.82 -4.49 13.80
N ARG A 49 8.81 -4.02 13.05
CA ARG A 49 7.38 -4.20 13.34
C ARG A 49 6.67 -5.12 12.34
N ASP A 50 7.27 -5.34 11.18
CA ASP A 50 6.70 -6.12 10.08
C ASP A 50 5.29 -5.65 9.69
N PHE A 51 5.10 -4.35 9.41
CA PHE A 51 3.78 -3.76 9.13
C PHE A 51 3.00 -4.47 8.01
N ALA A 52 3.71 -5.06 7.05
CA ALA A 52 3.13 -5.83 5.96
C ALA A 52 2.25 -7.01 6.41
N ARG A 53 2.41 -7.51 7.64
CA ARG A 53 1.55 -8.55 8.23
C ARG A 53 0.10 -8.09 8.41
N HIS A 54 -0.14 -6.78 8.42
CA HIS A 54 -1.47 -6.19 8.57
C HIS A 54 -2.21 -6.02 7.23
N ILE A 55 -1.55 -6.29 6.09
CA ILE A 55 -2.23 -6.34 4.79
C ILE A 55 -2.98 -7.68 4.67
N LEU A 56 -4.31 -7.62 4.69
CA LEU A 56 -5.18 -8.80 4.64
C LEU A 56 -5.42 -9.29 3.21
N ALA A 57 -5.59 -8.34 2.29
CA ALA A 57 -5.82 -8.61 0.88
C ALA A 57 -5.10 -7.56 0.05
N ILE A 58 -4.59 -7.96 -1.11
CA ILE A 58 -3.92 -7.07 -2.06
C ILE A 58 -4.18 -7.54 -3.48
N ARG A 59 -4.50 -6.61 -4.36
CA ARG A 59 -4.68 -6.82 -5.80
C ARG A 59 -4.15 -5.64 -6.59
N ALA A 60 -3.92 -5.83 -7.88
CA ALA A 60 -3.60 -4.75 -8.80
C ALA A 60 -4.49 -4.77 -10.03
N GLU A 61 -4.66 -3.61 -10.64
CA GLU A 61 -5.39 -3.42 -11.89
C GLU A 61 -4.76 -2.30 -12.74
N SER A 62 -4.98 -2.38 -14.05
CA SER A 62 -4.62 -1.33 -15.00
C SER A 62 -5.69 -1.20 -16.07
N GLY A 63 -6.26 0.00 -16.24
CA GLY A 63 -7.36 0.23 -17.17
C GLY A 63 -8.58 -0.67 -16.91
N GLY A 64 -8.87 -0.96 -15.64
CA GLY A 64 -9.97 -1.85 -15.23
C GLY A 64 -9.71 -3.35 -15.41
N GLN A 65 -8.52 -3.75 -15.87
CA GLN A 65 -8.15 -5.16 -16.03
C GLN A 65 -7.23 -5.63 -14.88
N PRO A 66 -7.44 -6.83 -14.32
CA PRO A 66 -6.58 -7.37 -13.28
C PRO A 66 -5.13 -7.49 -13.72
N VAL A 67 -4.20 -7.13 -12.83
CA VAL A 67 -2.76 -7.30 -13.02
C VAL A 67 -2.24 -8.25 -11.94
N ALA A 68 -1.52 -9.30 -12.35
CA ALA A 68 -0.98 -10.27 -11.42
C ALA A 68 0.02 -9.61 -10.47
N LEU A 69 -0.09 -9.92 -9.18
CA LEU A 69 0.86 -9.51 -8.14
C LEU A 69 1.54 -10.76 -7.57
N ARG A 70 2.87 -10.75 -7.56
CA ARG A 70 3.69 -11.78 -6.90
C ARG A 70 4.30 -11.21 -5.63
N LYS A 71 4.06 -11.85 -4.50
CA LYS A 71 4.76 -11.53 -3.24
C LYS A 71 6.19 -12.08 -3.33
N LEU A 72 7.19 -11.22 -3.14
CA LEU A 72 8.60 -11.58 -3.28
C LEU A 72 9.23 -11.98 -1.93
N ASP A 73 8.81 -11.31 -0.86
CA ASP A 73 9.28 -11.54 0.50
C ASP A 73 8.19 -11.09 1.51
N LYS A 74 8.53 -10.91 2.79
CA LYS A 74 7.57 -10.52 3.84
C LYS A 74 6.79 -9.23 3.55
N HIS A 75 7.41 -8.28 2.86
CA HIS A 75 6.96 -6.89 2.72
C HIS A 75 7.12 -6.29 1.32
N THR A 76 7.49 -7.09 0.32
CA THR A 76 7.66 -6.65 -1.08
C THR A 76 6.77 -7.46 -2.03
N TRP A 77 6.18 -6.76 -3.00
CA TRP A 77 5.39 -7.32 -4.09
C TRP A 77 5.89 -6.82 -5.45
N GLN A 78 5.67 -7.59 -6.50
CA GLN A 78 5.93 -7.21 -7.89
C GLN A 78 4.68 -7.42 -8.74
N ALA A 79 4.27 -6.37 -9.44
CA ALA A 79 3.26 -6.46 -10.49
C ALA A 79 3.85 -7.04 -11.77
N ALA A 80 3.04 -7.81 -12.49
CA ALA A 80 3.36 -8.15 -13.87
C ALA A 80 3.55 -6.88 -14.72
N PRO A 81 4.41 -6.92 -15.75
CA PRO A 81 4.51 -5.85 -16.74
C PRO A 81 3.13 -5.45 -17.28
N ILE A 82 2.93 -4.15 -17.51
CA ILE A 82 1.75 -3.62 -18.19
C ILE A 82 2.16 -2.83 -19.43
N ALA A 83 1.22 -2.62 -20.35
CA ALA A 83 1.48 -1.81 -21.54
C ALA A 83 1.88 -0.37 -21.16
N GLY A 84 2.85 0.19 -21.88
CA GLY A 84 3.34 1.55 -21.67
C GLY A 84 2.24 2.61 -21.77
N GLY A 85 2.41 3.70 -21.03
CA GLY A 85 1.45 4.81 -20.97
C GLY A 85 0.18 4.53 -20.17
N ARG A 86 0.09 3.38 -19.47
CA ARG A 86 -1.00 3.09 -18.55
C ARG A 86 -0.58 3.27 -17.10
N ASP A 87 -1.54 3.68 -16.27
CA ASP A 87 -1.39 3.72 -14.83
C ASP A 87 -1.58 2.31 -14.24
N LEU A 88 -0.85 2.02 -13.17
CA LEU A 88 -1.04 0.83 -12.34
C LEU A 88 -1.70 1.25 -11.02
N CYS A 89 -2.81 0.60 -10.65
CA CYS A 89 -3.45 0.79 -9.36
C CYS A 89 -3.30 -0.46 -8.50
N VAL A 90 -2.73 -0.32 -7.30
CA VAL A 90 -2.66 -1.37 -6.28
C VAL A 90 -3.68 -1.06 -5.19
N ILE A 91 -4.59 -1.99 -4.93
CA ILE A 91 -5.65 -1.87 -3.92
C ILE A 91 -5.45 -2.93 -2.85
N TYR A 92 -5.49 -2.52 -1.58
CA TYR A 92 -5.25 -3.42 -0.46
C TYR A 92 -6.04 -3.02 0.79
N GLU A 93 -6.35 -4.03 1.61
CA GLU A 93 -7.00 -3.88 2.90
C GLU A 93 -5.98 -3.99 4.04
N VAL A 94 -5.97 -3.02 4.95
CA VAL A 94 -5.09 -2.97 6.11
C VAL A 94 -5.90 -3.12 7.39
N TYR A 95 -5.53 -4.09 8.23
CA TYR A 95 -6.06 -4.25 9.58
C TYR A 95 -5.36 -3.29 10.56
N ALA A 96 -6.11 -2.31 11.06
CA ALA A 96 -5.62 -1.20 11.86
C ALA A 96 -6.23 -1.23 13.27
N TRP A 97 -5.72 -2.13 14.12
CA TRP A 97 -6.12 -2.26 15.53
C TRP A 97 -4.91 -2.20 16.48
N ASP A 98 -4.01 -1.25 16.23
CA ASP A 98 -2.88 -0.93 17.10
C ASP A 98 -3.03 0.51 17.61
N LEU A 99 -3.62 0.65 18.80
CA LEU A 99 -3.78 1.94 19.48
C LEU A 99 -2.43 2.41 20.05
N SER A 100 -1.54 2.83 19.16
CA SER A 100 -0.26 3.43 19.52
C SER A 100 0.19 4.47 18.49
N VAL A 101 1.03 5.41 18.92
CA VAL A 101 1.58 6.47 18.04
C VAL A 101 2.45 5.94 16.89
N ARG A 102 2.83 4.66 16.93
CA ARG A 102 3.66 3.98 15.91
C ARG A 102 2.82 3.11 14.97
N GLY A 103 1.57 2.86 15.34
CA GLY A 103 0.67 1.90 14.71
C GLY A 103 -0.28 2.54 13.69
N ALA A 104 -1.32 1.78 13.39
CA ALA A 104 -2.52 2.28 12.74
C ALA A 104 -3.72 1.76 13.54
N HIS A 105 -4.68 2.64 13.78
CA HIS A 105 -5.89 2.39 14.54
C HIS A 105 -7.08 3.00 13.82
N VAL A 106 -8.13 2.23 13.62
CA VAL A 106 -9.41 2.76 13.13
C VAL A 106 -10.57 2.08 13.85
N ASP A 107 -11.52 2.88 14.28
CA ASP A 107 -12.80 2.43 14.80
C ASP A 107 -13.91 3.41 14.40
N GLN A 108 -15.10 3.26 14.97
CA GLN A 108 -16.26 4.10 14.64
C GLN A 108 -16.13 5.56 15.13
N THR A 109 -15.11 5.88 15.93
CA THR A 109 -14.91 7.18 16.57
C THR A 109 -13.77 7.96 15.92
N HIS A 110 -12.72 7.28 15.46
CA HIS A 110 -11.55 7.94 14.89
C HIS A 110 -10.73 7.04 13.97
N ALA A 111 -9.83 7.68 13.22
CA ALA A 111 -8.77 7.02 12.47
C ALA A 111 -7.43 7.69 12.79
N PHE A 112 -6.43 6.88 13.13
CA PHE A 112 -5.04 7.26 13.29
C PHE A 112 -4.17 6.31 12.46
N PHE A 113 -3.20 6.82 11.72
CA PHE A 113 -2.25 5.99 11.00
C PHE A 113 -0.95 6.73 10.71
N ASN A 114 0.13 5.97 10.59
CA ASN A 114 1.39 6.43 10.05
C ASN A 114 1.53 5.96 8.59
N GLY A 115 2.05 6.82 7.72
CA GLY A 115 2.23 6.49 6.30
C GLY A 115 3.08 5.22 6.09
N SER A 116 4.06 4.97 6.97
CA SER A 116 4.89 3.76 6.98
C SER A 116 4.10 2.46 7.11
N ASN A 117 2.89 2.52 7.67
CA ASN A 117 2.08 1.36 8.01
C ASN A 117 1.03 1.07 6.94
N VAL A 118 0.69 2.07 6.12
CA VAL A 118 -0.46 2.02 5.22
C VAL A 118 -0.15 2.40 3.78
N PHE A 119 0.97 3.05 3.48
CA PHE A 119 1.32 3.45 2.10
C PHE A 119 2.48 2.62 1.57
N LEU A 120 2.16 1.70 0.66
CA LEU A 120 3.15 0.98 -0.14
C LEU A 120 3.99 1.96 -0.96
N ARG A 121 5.30 1.95 -0.75
CA ARG A 121 6.24 2.69 -1.58
C ARG A 121 6.42 2.00 -2.93
N ALA A 122 6.29 2.74 -4.02
CA ALA A 122 6.75 2.31 -5.34
C ALA A 122 8.29 2.37 -5.41
N ILE A 123 8.95 1.23 -5.63
CA ILE A 123 10.42 1.18 -5.71
C ILE A 123 10.90 1.83 -7.01
N GLY A 124 11.86 2.75 -6.92
CA GLY A 124 12.41 3.48 -8.07
C GLY A 124 11.72 4.82 -8.35
N HIS A 125 10.76 5.20 -7.51
CA HIS A 125 10.16 6.53 -7.42
C HIS A 125 10.47 7.13 -6.04
#